data_AF-A6FE78-F1
#
_entry.id   AF-A6FE78-F1
#
_cell.length_a   1.000
_cell.length_b   1.000
_cell.length_c   1.000
_cell.angle_alpha   90.00
_cell.angle_beta   90.00
_cell.angle_gamma   90.00
#
_symmetry.space_group_name_H-M   'P 1'
#
loop_
_entity.id
_entity.type
_entity.pdbx_description
1 polymer ?
#
loop_
_entity_poly.entity_id
_entity_poly.type
_entity_poly.pdbx_seq_one_letter_code
_entity_poly.pdbx_strand_id
1 'polypeptide(L)'
;MLSRLNVIKVTDAYGKKIYRLPCEDKSRHIDVSVSTKIEFITHNQSVVVIKTPPGCAQLIARVLDLSPHPEILGAVAGNDMVMVAPKSINRIEDCEHVVRLLLGQPNTESIN
;
A
#
# COMPACT_ATOMS: atom_id res chain seq x y z
N MET A 1 -8.84 24.39 -13.57
CA MET A 1 -9.18 23.23 -12.70
C MET A 1 -8.95 21.89 -13.39
N LEU A 2 -9.30 21.71 -14.68
CA LEU A 2 -9.07 20.46 -15.41
C LEU A 2 -7.62 20.24 -15.91
N SER A 3 -6.83 21.30 -16.11
CA SER A 3 -5.42 21.21 -16.56
C SER A 3 -4.48 20.54 -15.54
N ARG A 4 -4.87 20.47 -14.27
CA ARG A 4 -4.05 19.88 -13.19
C ARG A 4 -4.21 18.36 -13.06
N LEU A 5 -5.24 17.78 -13.68
CA LEU A 5 -5.63 16.37 -13.49
C LEU A 5 -5.19 15.48 -14.67
N ASN A 6 -4.23 15.94 -15.49
CA ASN A 6 -3.71 15.24 -16.68
C ASN A 6 -4.81 14.64 -17.60
N VAL A 7 -5.94 15.34 -17.72
CA VAL A 7 -7.13 14.84 -18.40
C VAL A 7 -6.94 14.89 -19.92
N ILE A 8 -7.25 13.81 -20.62
CA ILE A 8 -7.24 13.76 -22.08
C ILE A 8 -8.64 14.00 -22.66
N LYS A 9 -8.67 14.63 -23.84
CA LYS A 9 -9.91 14.87 -24.60
C LYS A 9 -10.06 13.80 -25.66
N VAL A 10 -11.10 12.99 -25.55
CA VAL A 10 -11.38 11.84 -26.44
C VAL A 10 -12.74 12.05 -27.11
N THR A 11 -12.93 11.48 -28.29
CA THR A 11 -14.23 11.46 -28.98
C THR A 11 -14.85 10.08 -28.80
N ASP A 12 -16.08 10.04 -28.28
CA ASP A 12 -16.84 8.79 -28.12
C ASP A 12 -17.35 8.27 -29.48
N ALA A 13 -17.83 7.02 -29.53
CA ALA A 13 -18.33 6.37 -30.74
C ALA A 13 -19.47 7.14 -31.43
N TYR A 14 -20.19 7.98 -30.70
CA TYR A 14 -21.26 8.84 -31.19
C TYR A 14 -20.78 10.25 -31.62
N GLY A 15 -19.47 10.48 -31.74
CA GLY A 15 -18.90 11.77 -32.16
C GLY A 15 -18.88 12.85 -31.07
N LYS A 16 -19.30 12.52 -29.83
CA LYS A 16 -19.31 13.45 -28.69
C LYS A 16 -17.93 13.57 -28.06
N LYS A 17 -17.44 14.80 -27.88
CA LYS A 17 -16.17 15.08 -27.17
C LYS A 17 -16.36 14.89 -25.67
N ILE A 18 -15.63 13.96 -25.09
CA ILE A 18 -15.63 13.63 -23.67
C ILE A 18 -14.23 13.80 -23.07
N TYR A 19 -14.17 14.21 -21.81
CA TYR A 19 -12.94 14.29 -21.05
C TYR A 19 -12.78 13.00 -20.23
N ARG A 20 -11.64 12.33 -20.35
CA ARG A 20 -11.33 11.11 -19.61
C ARG A 20 -9.98 11.27 -18.94
N LEU A 21 -9.84 10.75 -17.73
CA LEU A 21 -8.52 10.52 -17.16
C LEU A 21 -7.82 9.45 -18.00
N PRO A 22 -6.55 9.65 -18.42
CA PRO A 22 -5.79 8.59 -19.06
C PRO A 22 -5.85 7.37 -18.14
N CYS A 23 -6.04 6.19 -18.72
CA CYS A 23 -6.04 4.96 -17.95
C CYS A 23 -4.61 4.79 -17.44
N GLU A 24 -4.34 5.23 -16.22
CA GLU A 24 -3.07 4.95 -15.58
C GLU A 24 -2.98 3.44 -15.47
N ASP A 25 -1.89 2.88 -15.98
CA ASP A 25 -1.58 1.49 -15.74
C ASP A 25 -1.66 1.27 -14.23
N LYS A 26 -2.66 0.48 -13.79
CA LYS A 26 -2.85 0.13 -12.38
C LYS A 26 -1.64 -0.63 -11.81
N SER A 27 -0.61 -0.87 -12.62
CA SER A 27 0.64 -1.45 -12.19
C SER A 27 1.47 -0.43 -11.41
N ARG A 28 1.49 -0.65 -10.10
CA ARG A 28 2.70 -0.53 -9.28
C ARG A 28 3.28 0.86 -9.04
N HIS A 29 2.54 1.94 -9.25
CA HIS A 29 2.88 3.21 -8.61
C HIS A 29 2.31 3.19 -7.19
N ILE A 30 2.91 2.36 -6.32
CA ILE A 30 2.87 2.65 -4.88
C ILE A 30 3.68 3.92 -4.75
N ASP A 31 2.97 5.04 -4.77
CA ASP A 31 3.58 6.35 -4.83
C ASP A 31 4.57 6.46 -3.67
N VAL A 32 5.80 6.86 -3.95
CA VAL A 32 6.93 7.04 -3.00
C VAL A 32 6.54 7.92 -1.79
N SER A 33 5.38 8.58 -1.86
CA SER A 33 4.73 9.28 -0.75
C SER A 33 4.31 8.36 0.41
N VAL A 34 3.94 7.11 0.14
CA VAL A 34 3.44 6.17 1.18
C VAL A 34 4.57 5.63 2.06
N SER A 35 5.74 5.33 1.47
CA SER A 35 6.93 4.91 2.21
C SER A 35 7.43 6.00 3.17
N THR A 36 7.19 7.28 2.84
CA THR A 36 7.62 8.44 3.65
C THR A 36 6.78 8.63 4.94
N LYS A 37 5.75 7.80 5.19
CA LYS A 37 4.81 7.96 6.32
C LYS A 37 4.67 6.70 7.20
N ILE A 38 5.75 5.95 7.38
CA ILE A 38 5.77 4.79 8.29
C ILE A 38 6.76 5.10 9.42
N GLU A 39 6.31 4.93 10.67
CA GLU A 39 7.16 5.13 11.84
C GLU A 39 8.00 3.89 12.11
N PHE A 40 7.36 2.71 12.16
CA PHE A 40 8.04 1.43 12.24
C PHE A 40 7.15 0.28 11.78
N ILE A 41 7.79 -0.83 11.45
CA ILE A 41 7.18 -2.14 11.18
C ILE A 41 7.83 -3.12 12.15
N THR A 42 7.04 -3.94 12.81
CA THR A 42 7.51 -4.99 13.73
C THR A 42 6.53 -6.15 13.75
N HIS A 43 6.88 -7.25 14.39
CA HIS A 43 6.00 -8.39 14.53
C HIS A 43 6.21 -9.07 15.89
N ASN A 44 5.21 -9.82 16.32
CA ASN A 44 5.36 -10.86 17.33
C ASN A 44 5.20 -12.22 16.64
N GLN A 45 5.01 -13.29 17.39
CA GLN A 45 4.88 -14.64 16.84
C GLN A 45 3.63 -14.87 15.96
N SER A 46 2.68 -13.94 15.88
CA SER A 46 1.39 -14.16 15.22
C SER A 46 0.89 -13.04 14.32
N VAL A 47 1.36 -11.80 14.49
CA VAL A 47 0.87 -10.63 13.74
C VAL A 47 2.00 -9.66 13.44
N VAL A 48 1.94 -9.04 12.25
CA VAL A 48 2.80 -7.90 11.89
C VAL A 48 2.04 -6.61 12.20
N VAL A 49 2.72 -5.67 12.84
CA VAL A 49 2.22 -4.36 13.23
C VAL A 49 2.98 -3.29 12.47
N ILE A 50 2.23 -2.38 11.86
CA ILE A 50 2.76 -1.19 11.19
C ILE A 50 2.26 0.03 11.94
N LYS A 51 3.18 0.86 12.43
CA LYS A 51 2.86 2.16 13.04
C LYS A 51 3.00 3.26 11.99
N THR A 52 2.02 4.14 11.95
CA THR A 52 2.00 5.29 11.05
C THR A 52 1.69 6.57 11.83
N PRO A 53 1.99 7.74 11.28
CA PRO A 53 1.42 8.98 11.76
C PRO A 53 -0.12 8.93 11.76
N PRO A 54 -0.79 9.72 12.62
CA PRO A 54 -2.24 9.77 12.69
C PRO A 54 -2.91 9.99 11.32
N GLY A 55 -3.97 9.23 11.04
CA GLY A 55 -4.78 9.34 9.82
C GLY A 55 -4.20 8.64 8.58
N CYS A 56 -3.05 7.95 8.70
CA CYS A 56 -2.40 7.31 7.55
C CYS A 56 -2.63 5.79 7.46
N ALA A 57 -3.11 5.14 8.54
CA ALA A 57 -3.25 3.68 8.58
C ALA A 57 -4.16 3.10 7.49
N GLN A 58 -5.29 3.76 7.21
CA GLN A 58 -6.23 3.33 6.17
C GLN A 58 -5.58 3.29 4.77
N LEU A 59 -4.69 4.26 4.48
CA LEU A 59 -3.97 4.31 3.20
C LEU A 59 -2.98 3.14 3.09
N ILE A 60 -2.26 2.83 4.17
CA ILE A 60 -1.34 1.68 4.19
C ILE A 60 -2.09 0.36 3.97
N ALA A 61 -3.20 0.13 4.67
CA ALA A 61 -4.00 -1.08 4.46
C ALA A 61 -4.52 -1.17 3.02
N ARG A 62 -4.94 -0.04 2.44
CA ARG A 62 -5.37 0.00 1.03
C ARG A 62 -4.25 -0.38 0.05
N VAL A 63 -3.01 0.02 0.32
CA VAL A 63 -1.85 -0.36 -0.51
C VAL A 63 -1.59 -1.86 -0.43
N LEU A 64 -1.69 -2.45 0.77
CA LEU A 64 -1.57 -3.90 0.97
C LEU A 64 -2.69 -4.66 0.23
N ASP A 65 -3.93 -4.18 0.30
CA ASP A 65 -5.07 -4.79 -0.39
C ASP A 65 -4.95 -4.75 -1.91
N LEU A 66 -4.35 -3.69 -2.46
CA LEU A 66 -4.13 -3.55 -3.91
C LEU A 66 -2.97 -4.42 -4.41
N SER A 67 -2.12 -4.89 -3.51
CA SER A 67 -0.91 -5.68 -3.82
C SER A 67 -0.95 -7.03 -3.08
N PRO A 68 -1.89 -7.92 -3.42
CA PRO A 68 -2.06 -9.18 -2.68
C PRO A 68 -0.81 -10.05 -2.79
N HIS A 69 -0.40 -10.65 -1.67
CA HIS A 69 0.75 -11.54 -1.57
C HIS A 69 0.39 -12.82 -0.78
N PRO A 70 0.85 -14.02 -1.18
CA PRO A 70 0.50 -15.29 -0.52
C PRO A 70 0.78 -15.37 0.98
N GLU A 71 1.78 -14.62 1.46
CA GLU A 71 2.17 -14.57 2.88
C GLU A 71 1.23 -13.70 3.74
N ILE A 72 0.38 -12.86 3.12
CA ILE A 72 -0.54 -11.95 3.81
C ILE A 72 -1.97 -12.46 3.60
N LEU A 73 -2.67 -12.81 4.69
CA LEU A 73 -4.10 -13.15 4.63
C LEU A 73 -4.99 -11.93 4.53
N GLY A 74 -4.59 -10.84 5.15
CA GLY A 74 -5.33 -9.58 5.16
C GLY A 74 -4.76 -8.59 6.16
N ALA A 75 -5.29 -7.36 6.11
CA ALA A 75 -4.90 -6.29 7.00
C ALA A 75 -6.13 -5.58 7.59
N VAL A 76 -5.99 -5.07 8.82
CA VAL A 76 -6.99 -4.24 9.49
C VAL A 76 -6.34 -2.93 9.91
N ALA A 77 -6.88 -1.82 9.43
CA ALA A 77 -6.43 -0.48 9.81
C ALA A 77 -7.25 0.08 10.97
N GLY A 78 -6.55 0.69 11.92
CA GLY A 78 -7.10 1.66 12.86
C GLY A 78 -6.88 3.08 12.35
N ASN A 79 -6.55 4.01 13.25
CA ASN A 79 -6.22 5.39 12.90
C ASN A 79 -4.72 5.56 12.53
N ASP A 80 -3.85 5.02 13.37
CA ASP A 80 -2.40 5.23 13.35
C ASP A 80 -1.63 3.90 13.41
N MET A 81 -2.32 2.79 13.19
CA MET A 81 -1.78 1.44 13.25
C MET A 81 -2.50 0.54 12.24
N VAL A 82 -1.75 -0.37 11.60
CA VAL A 82 -2.29 -1.46 10.80
C VAL A 82 -1.79 -2.79 11.36
N MET A 83 -2.72 -3.73 11.55
CA MET A 83 -2.40 -5.12 11.86
C MET A 83 -2.49 -5.95 10.59
N VAL A 84 -1.48 -6.76 10.31
CA VAL A 84 -1.41 -7.63 9.14
C VAL A 84 -1.38 -9.07 9.61
N ALA A 85 -2.36 -9.85 9.18
CA ALA A 85 -2.48 -11.27 9.49
C ALA A 85 -1.63 -12.09 8.50
N PRO A 86 -0.63 -12.85 8.96
CA PRO A 86 0.17 -13.71 8.10
C PRO A 86 -0.61 -14.95 7.68
N LYS A 87 -0.17 -15.60 6.60
CA LYS A 87 -0.66 -16.93 6.16
C LYS A 87 -0.37 -18.03 7.16
N SER A 88 0.79 -17.96 7.80
CA SER A 88 1.22 -18.91 8.82
C SER A 88 2.03 -18.19 9.89
N ILE A 89 1.73 -18.47 11.16
CA ILE A 89 2.46 -17.93 12.31
C ILE A 89 3.93 -18.39 12.34
N ASN A 90 4.24 -19.54 11.73
CA ASN A 90 5.60 -20.07 11.66
C ASN A 90 6.49 -19.33 10.65
N ARG A 91 5.90 -18.45 9.83
CA ARG A 91 6.56 -17.71 8.75
C ARG A 91 6.34 -16.20 8.91
N ILE A 92 6.32 -15.73 10.15
CA ILE A 92 6.05 -14.32 10.43
C ILE A 92 7.14 -13.39 9.86
N GLU A 93 8.40 -13.82 9.90
CA GLU A 93 9.52 -13.07 9.34
C GLU A 93 9.36 -12.88 7.82
N ASP A 94 8.92 -13.92 7.09
CA ASP A 94 8.61 -13.83 5.66
C ASP A 94 7.48 -12.82 5.40
N CYS A 95 6.42 -12.85 6.23
CA CYS A 95 5.31 -11.90 6.13
C CYS A 95 5.79 -10.46 6.37
N GLU A 96 6.59 -10.21 7.40
CA GLU A 96 7.17 -8.89 7.66
C GLU A 96 8.03 -8.41 6.48
N HIS A 97 8.90 -9.29 5.96
CA HIS A 97 9.76 -8.97 4.83
C HIS A 97 8.95 -8.58 3.58
N VAL A 98 7.89 -9.32 3.28
CA VAL A 98 6.95 -8.99 2.21
C VAL A 98 6.29 -7.64 2.45
N VAL A 99 5.80 -7.38 3.67
CA VAL A 99 5.18 -6.09 4.03
C VAL A 99 6.16 -4.93 3.81
N ARG A 100 7.41 -5.07 4.22
CA ARG A 100 8.46 -4.06 3.99
C ARG A 100 8.72 -3.84 2.50
N LEU A 101 8.83 -4.92 1.73
CA LEU A 101 9.03 -4.87 0.29
C LEU A 101 7.88 -4.13 -0.41
N LEU A 102 6.63 -4.46 -0.07
CA LEU A 102 5.45 -3.80 -0.63
C LEU A 102 5.36 -2.33 -0.26
N LEU A 103 5.82 -1.95 0.94
CA LEU A 103 5.80 -0.56 1.41
C LEU A 103 7.08 0.22 1.09
N GLY A 104 8.02 -0.37 0.34
CA GLY A 104 9.27 0.27 -0.06
C GLY A 104 10.21 0.61 1.10
N GLN A 105 10.13 -0.14 2.21
CA GLN A 105 11.01 0.04 3.36
C GLN A 105 12.24 -0.86 3.25
N PRO A 106 13.46 -0.35 3.54
CA PRO A 106 14.64 -1.20 3.62
C PRO A 106 14.50 -2.22 4.77
N ASN A 107 15.12 -3.39 4.61
CA ASN A 107 15.32 -4.31 5.72
C ASN A 107 16.18 -3.61 6.76
N THR A 108 15.59 -3.24 7.90
CA THR A 108 16.37 -2.80 9.05
C THR A 108 17.06 -4.04 9.59
N GLU A 109 18.32 -4.25 9.20
CA GLU A 109 19.19 -5.18 9.91
C GLU A 109 19.17 -4.77 11.38
N SER A 110 18.79 -5.72 12.24
CA SER A 110 18.69 -5.54 13.68
C SER A 110 20.00 -4.95 14.20
N ILE A 111 19.94 -3.69 14.61
CA ILE A 111 21.01 -3.10 15.43
C ILE A 111 20.91 -3.84 16.77
N ASN A 112 21.88 -4.72 17.01
CA ASN A 112 22.18 -5.30 18.32
C ASN A 112 22.35 -4.22 19.38
#